data_AF-A0A183U606-F1
#
_entry.id   AF-A0A183U606-F1
#
_cell.length_a   1.000
_cell.length_b   1.000
_cell.length_c   1.000
_cell.angle_alpha   90.00
_cell.angle_beta   90.00
_cell.angle_gamma   90.00
#
_symmetry.space_group_name_H-M   'P 1'
#
loop_
_entity.id
_entity.type
_entity.pdbx_description
1 polymer ?
#
loop_
_entity_poly.entity_id
_entity_poly.type
_entity_poly.pdbx_seq_one_letter_code
_entity_poly.pdbx_strand_id
1 'polypeptide(L)'
;MVSVSPGVQYHATVRACVMTVCSPFASAINSAFAPFNEPPFVLFNRTDDGIDFFDSLGLPLEQYEIGSPLPVEPTSPFVVDPTTQWLYTIETDESTVFRIRKDGSKFRFLDTVTVHFLAIMPKYAVIIIASDYIILSYRLTSSFDQV
;
A
#
# COMPACT_ATOMS: atom_id res chain seq x y z
N MET A 1 -27.91 9.26 -8.39
CA MET A 1 -26.51 9.37 -7.95
C MET A 1 -25.95 10.68 -8.48
N VAL A 2 -25.19 11.42 -7.66
CA VAL A 2 -24.45 12.61 -8.11
C VAL A 2 -23.11 12.13 -8.65
N SER A 3 -22.78 12.43 -9.90
CA SER A 3 -21.45 12.17 -10.46
C SER A 3 -20.45 13.15 -9.88
N VAL A 4 -19.47 12.64 -9.13
CA VAL A 4 -18.36 13.44 -8.59
C VAL A 4 -17.26 13.53 -9.64
N SER A 5 -16.86 14.75 -9.98
CA SER A 5 -15.82 15.11 -10.94
C SER A 5 -14.58 15.57 -10.16
N PRO A 6 -13.38 15.09 -10.50
CA PRO A 6 -12.15 15.43 -9.81
C PRO A 6 -11.87 16.94 -9.79
N GLY A 7 -11.35 17.45 -8.67
CA GLY A 7 -10.97 18.86 -8.48
C GLY A 7 -12.14 19.86 -8.39
N VAL A 8 -13.39 19.39 -8.45
CA VAL A 8 -14.58 20.24 -8.32
C VAL A 8 -14.99 20.37 -6.85
N GLN A 9 -15.48 21.57 -6.49
CA GLN A 9 -16.00 21.84 -5.17
C GLN A 9 -17.47 21.43 -5.05
N TYR A 10 -17.81 20.66 -4.01
CA TYR A 10 -19.15 20.16 -3.76
C TYR A 10 -19.73 20.78 -2.49
N HIS A 11 -20.96 21.26 -2.61
CA HIS A 11 -21.77 21.72 -1.49
C HIS A 11 -22.71 20.58 -1.08
N ALA A 12 -22.43 19.97 0.06
CA ALA A 12 -23.31 18.97 0.66
C ALA A 12 -24.15 19.63 1.75
N THR A 13 -25.47 19.49 1.67
CA THR A 13 -26.39 19.98 2.70
C THR A 13 -27.27 18.85 3.20
N VAL A 14 -27.27 18.62 4.51
CA VAL A 14 -28.12 17.63 5.17
C VAL A 14 -29.03 18.33 6.18
N ARG A 15 -30.22 17.78 6.39
CA ARG A 15 -31.09 18.17 7.50
C ARG A 15 -31.78 16.93 8.04
N ALA A 16 -32.04 16.91 9.33
CA ALA A 16 -32.86 15.88 9.94
C ALA A 16 -34.32 16.34 9.95
N CYS A 17 -35.26 15.45 9.63
CA CYS A 17 -36.68 15.73 9.72
C CYS A 17 -37.37 14.64 10.53
N VAL A 18 -38.30 15.04 11.39
CA VAL A 18 -39.25 14.15 12.06
C VAL A 18 -40.65 14.62 11.70
N MET A 19 -41.39 13.79 10.97
CA MET A 19 -42.67 14.15 10.36
C MET A 19 -42.57 15.42 9.50
N THR A 20 -43.20 16.51 9.92
CA THR A 20 -43.21 17.81 9.23
C THR A 20 -42.22 18.82 9.80
N VAL A 21 -41.54 18.50 10.91
CA VAL A 21 -40.57 19.38 11.56
C VAL A 21 -39.16 18.98 11.12
N CYS A 22 -38.42 19.93 10.57
CA CYS A 22 -37.03 19.72 10.15
C CYS A 22 -36.08 20.62 10.92
N SER A 23 -34.87 20.12 11.16
CA SER A 23 -33.75 20.93 11.63
C SER A 23 -33.34 21.96 10.57
N PRO A 24 -32.61 23.01 10.96
CA PRO A 24 -31.83 23.80 10.02
C PRO A 24 -30.93 22.90 9.15
N PHE A 25 -30.58 23.39 7.96
CA PHE A 25 -29.59 22.72 7.12
C PHE A 25 -28.21 22.81 7.76
N ALA A 26 -27.53 21.67 7.86
CA ALA A 26 -26.09 21.60 8.07
C ALA A 26 -25.42 21.50 6.71
N SER A 27 -24.48 22.40 6.44
CA SER A 27 -23.79 22.50 5.15
C SER A 27 -22.30 22.26 5.33
N ALA A 28 -21.72 21.49 4.43
CA ALA A 28 -20.27 21.33 4.31
C ALA A 28 -19.87 21.57 2.85
N ILE A 29 -18.72 22.21 2.67
CA ILE A 29 -18.14 22.46 1.36
C ILE A 29 -16.83 21.69 1.31
N ASN A 30 -16.78 20.64 0.49
CA ASN A 30 -15.58 19.83 0.30
C ASN A 30 -15.19 19.82 -1.17
N SER A 31 -13.89 19.91 -1.43
CA SER A 31 -13.34 19.72 -2.76
C SER A 31 -13.08 18.24 -3.00
N ALA A 32 -13.56 17.71 -4.13
CA ALA A 32 -13.14 16.38 -4.57
C ALA A 32 -11.62 16.40 -4.82
N PHE A 33 -10.96 15.28 -4.57
CA PHE A 33 -9.54 15.15 -4.88
C PHE A 33 -9.27 15.54 -6.33
N ALA A 34 -8.17 16.25 -6.57
CA ALA A 34 -7.71 16.52 -7.92
C ALA A 34 -7.47 15.18 -8.64
N PRO A 35 -7.65 15.12 -9.98
CA PRO A 35 -7.30 13.92 -10.72
C PRO A 35 -5.81 13.68 -10.52
N PHE A 36 -5.47 12.60 -9.83
CA PHE A 36 -4.09 12.23 -9.62
C PHE A 36 -3.60 11.53 -10.90
N ASN A 37 -2.56 12.08 -11.52
CA ASN A 37 -1.85 11.37 -12.60
C ASN A 37 -1.17 10.11 -12.05
N GLU A 38 -0.76 10.14 -10.78
CA GLU A 38 -0.27 9.00 -10.02
C GLU A 38 -1.00 8.95 -8.66
N PRO A 39 -1.75 7.88 -8.36
CA PRO A 39 -2.49 7.78 -7.10
C PRO A 39 -1.53 7.83 -5.90
N PRO A 40 -1.86 8.57 -4.83
CA PRO A 40 -0.96 8.75 -3.67
C PRO A 40 -0.70 7.45 -2.90
N PHE A 41 -1.60 6.49 -3.02
CA PHE A 41 -1.44 5.11 -2.57
C PHE A 41 -2.32 4.23 -3.45
N VAL A 42 -1.89 2.98 -3.63
CA VAL A 42 -2.62 1.96 -4.38
C VAL A 42 -2.95 0.83 -3.43
N LEU A 43 -4.19 0.37 -3.51
CA LEU A 43 -4.64 -0.84 -2.85
C LEU A 43 -4.41 -1.99 -3.82
N PHE A 44 -4.00 -3.14 -3.31
CA PHE A 44 -3.91 -4.32 -4.14
C PHE A 44 -4.73 -5.45 -3.53
N ASN A 45 -5.39 -6.21 -4.39
CA ASN A 45 -6.02 -7.47 -4.02
C ASN A 45 -5.17 -8.61 -4.58
N ARG A 46 -5.02 -9.65 -3.77
CA ARG A 46 -4.33 -10.87 -4.18
C ARG A 46 -5.38 -11.88 -4.61
N THR A 47 -5.24 -12.39 -5.82
CA THR A 47 -6.08 -13.47 -6.36
C THR A 47 -5.19 -14.66 -6.71
N ASP A 48 -5.79 -15.83 -6.94
CA ASP A 48 -5.03 -17.02 -7.33
C ASP A 48 -4.30 -16.82 -8.69
N ASP A 49 -4.81 -15.91 -9.52
CA ASP A 49 -4.29 -15.61 -10.86
C ASP A 49 -3.32 -14.40 -10.89
N GLY A 50 -3.12 -13.69 -9.77
CA GLY A 50 -2.19 -12.55 -9.73
C GLY A 50 -2.49 -11.48 -8.67
N ILE A 51 -2.12 -10.24 -8.99
CA ILE A 51 -2.31 -9.06 -8.15
C ILE A 51 -3.10 -8.02 -8.95
N ASP A 52 -4.28 -7.68 -8.45
CA ASP A 52 -5.13 -6.61 -8.99
C ASP A 52 -4.89 -5.32 -8.24
N PHE A 53 -4.79 -4.19 -8.94
CA PHE A 53 -4.57 -2.88 -8.36
C PHE A 53 -5.83 -2.03 -8.38
N PHE A 54 -6.05 -1.28 -7.30
CA PHE A 54 -7.20 -0.43 -7.11
C PHE A 54 -6.76 0.95 -6.62
N ASP A 55 -7.46 1.98 -7.06
CA ASP A 55 -7.29 3.33 -6.53
C ASP A 55 -7.90 3.46 -5.12
N SER A 56 -7.77 4.66 -4.53
CA SER A 56 -8.33 4.97 -3.21
C SER A 56 -9.87 4.88 -3.13
N LEU A 57 -10.57 4.83 -4.26
CA LEU A 57 -12.02 4.69 -4.36
C LEU A 57 -12.44 3.23 -4.65
N GLY A 58 -11.48 2.30 -4.77
CA GLY A 58 -11.73 0.90 -5.10
C GLY A 58 -11.98 0.64 -6.58
N LEU A 59 -11.63 1.59 -7.46
CA LEU A 59 -11.71 1.40 -8.91
C LEU A 59 -10.45 0.69 -9.43
N PRO A 60 -10.58 -0.28 -10.35
CA PRO A 60 -9.43 -1.00 -10.88
C PRO A 60 -8.49 -0.07 -11.67
N LEU A 61 -7.20 -0.28 -11.48
CA LEU A 61 -6.12 0.40 -12.22
C LEU A 61 -5.56 -0.54 -13.27
N GLU A 62 -6.15 -0.52 -14.46
CA GLU A 62 -5.65 -1.25 -15.62
C GLU A 62 -4.30 -0.64 -16.04
N GLN A 63 -3.19 -1.38 -15.89
CA GLN A 63 -1.80 -0.98 -16.21
C GLN A 63 -1.00 -0.26 -15.09
N TYR A 64 -1.35 -0.45 -13.82
CA TYR A 64 -0.46 -0.02 -12.74
C TYR A 64 0.78 -0.92 -12.65
N GLU A 65 1.95 -0.41 -13.05
CA GLU A 65 3.22 -1.10 -12.90
C GLU A 65 3.93 -0.70 -11.60
N ILE A 66 4.19 -1.70 -10.76
CA ILE A 66 5.14 -1.54 -9.65
C ILE A 66 6.54 -1.60 -10.25
N GLY A 67 7.37 -0.58 -9.99
CA GLY A 67 8.74 -0.47 -10.53
C GLY A 67 9.74 -1.52 -10.04
N SER A 68 9.26 -2.65 -9.51
CA SER A 68 10.01 -3.79 -9.01
C SER A 68 9.27 -5.08 -9.44
N PRO A 69 9.98 -6.18 -9.76
CA PRO A 69 9.34 -7.46 -10.01
C PRO A 69 8.47 -7.83 -8.80
N LEU A 70 7.23 -8.21 -9.05
CA LEU A 70 6.34 -8.77 -8.04
C LEU A 70 6.68 -10.24 -7.80
N PRO A 71 6.36 -10.79 -6.62
CA PRO A 71 6.50 -12.22 -6.38
C PRO A 71 5.68 -13.02 -7.41
N VAL A 72 6.24 -14.13 -7.89
CA VAL A 72 5.57 -15.05 -8.84
C VAL A 72 4.33 -15.69 -8.21
N GLU A 73 4.37 -15.94 -6.90
CA GLU A 73 3.24 -16.38 -6.10
C GLU A 73 2.98 -15.35 -4.98
N PRO A 74 1.85 -14.61 -5.00
CA PRO A 74 1.58 -13.55 -4.03
C PRO A 74 1.08 -14.08 -2.67
N THR A 75 1.23 -15.37 -2.40
CA THR A 75 0.77 -16.01 -1.15
C THR A 75 1.55 -15.48 0.06
N SER A 76 2.82 -15.12 -0.10
CA SER A 76 3.66 -14.62 0.98
C SER A 76 3.56 -13.09 1.18
N PRO A 77 3.80 -12.57 2.40
CA PRO A 77 3.91 -11.14 2.64
C PRO A 77 5.04 -10.52 1.83
N PHE A 78 4.79 -9.36 1.23
CA PHE A 78 5.82 -8.60 0.53
C PHE A 78 5.60 -7.10 0.71
N VAL A 79 6.68 -6.32 0.56
CA VAL A 79 6.62 -4.86 0.58
C VAL A 79 7.65 -4.28 -0.38
N VAL A 80 7.31 -3.18 -1.05
CA VAL A 80 8.20 -2.51 -2.00
C VAL A 80 8.68 -1.20 -1.39
N ASP A 81 9.98 -0.96 -1.43
CA ASP A 81 10.56 0.35 -1.13
C ASP A 81 10.48 1.25 -2.37
N PRO A 82 9.63 2.30 -2.37
CA PRO A 82 9.53 3.20 -3.51
C PRO A 82 10.81 4.04 -3.72
N THR A 83 11.64 4.22 -2.69
CA THR A 83 12.85 5.05 -2.80
C THR A 83 14.00 4.31 -3.44
N THR A 84 14.18 3.04 -3.08
CA THR A 84 15.31 2.22 -3.54
C THR A 84 14.90 1.17 -4.57
N GLN A 85 13.60 1.02 -4.84
CA GLN A 85 13.00 0.04 -5.76
C GLN A 85 13.36 -1.42 -5.43
N TRP A 86 13.50 -1.72 -4.13
CA TRP A 86 13.65 -3.10 -3.66
C TRP A 86 12.29 -3.69 -3.30
N LEU A 87 12.05 -4.92 -3.72
CA LEU A 87 11.01 -5.78 -3.17
C LEU A 87 11.59 -6.56 -2.01
N TYR A 88 10.96 -6.46 -0.84
CA TYR A 88 11.20 -7.35 0.29
C TYR A 88 10.10 -8.41 0.29
N THR A 89 10.48 -9.69 0.28
CA THR A 89 9.53 -10.81 0.23
C THR A 89 10.06 -12.00 1.02
N ILE A 90 9.18 -12.95 1.27
CA ILE A 90 9.48 -14.21 1.94
C ILE A 90 9.20 -15.35 0.96
N GLU A 91 10.06 -16.35 0.95
CA GLU A 91 9.84 -17.60 0.24
C GLU A 91 9.74 -18.74 1.27
N THR A 92 9.07 -19.82 0.89
CA THR A 92 8.96 -21.19 1.47
C THR A 92 9.14 -21.45 2.97
N ASP A 93 10.16 -20.90 3.64
CA ASP A 93 10.52 -21.21 5.03
C ASP A 93 9.94 -20.21 6.04
N GLU A 94 9.22 -19.18 5.55
CA GLU A 94 8.58 -18.08 6.30
C GLU A 94 9.49 -17.27 7.26
N SER A 95 10.76 -17.65 7.37
CA SER A 95 11.72 -17.20 8.39
C SER A 95 12.86 -16.38 7.80
N THR A 96 12.97 -16.33 6.48
CA THR A 96 14.02 -15.55 5.80
C THR A 96 13.38 -14.49 4.92
N VAL A 97 13.74 -13.24 5.17
CA VAL A 97 13.37 -12.11 4.32
C VAL A 97 14.44 -11.96 3.25
N PHE A 98 14.00 -11.95 1.99
CA PHE A 98 14.82 -11.65 0.82
C PHE A 98 14.54 -10.24 0.32
N ARG A 99 15.57 -9.59 -0.22
CA ARG A 99 15.44 -8.35 -1.00
C ARG A 99 15.74 -8.65 -2.47
N ILE A 100 14.89 -8.18 -3.36
CA ILE A 100 14.97 -8.38 -4.81
C ILE A 100 15.07 -7.00 -5.47
N ARG A 101 16.05 -6.81 -6.34
CA ARG A 101 16.18 -5.57 -7.14
C ARG A 101 15.26 -5.61 -8.35
N LYS A 102 15.10 -4.45 -8.98
CA LYS A 102 14.42 -4.30 -10.27
C LYS A 102 14.94 -5.24 -11.38
N ASP A 103 16.23 -5.58 -11.38
CA ASP A 103 16.83 -6.51 -12.35
C ASP A 103 16.56 -8.00 -12.03
N GLY A 104 15.81 -8.29 -10.96
CA GLY A 104 15.52 -9.64 -10.50
C GLY A 104 16.62 -10.25 -9.62
N SER A 105 17.74 -9.56 -9.39
CA SER A 105 18.78 -10.05 -8.48
C SER A 105 18.27 -10.14 -7.05
N LYS A 106 18.43 -11.32 -6.46
CA LYS A 106 17.88 -11.67 -5.15
C LYS A 106 19.00 -11.85 -4.14
N PHE A 107 18.84 -11.22 -2.98
CA PHE A 107 19.79 -11.29 -1.87
C PHE A 107 19.06 -11.62 -0.58
N ARG A 108 19.67 -12.44 0.25
CA ARG A 108 19.22 -12.66 1.63
C ARG A 108 19.37 -11.36 2.41
N PHE A 109 18.32 -10.92 3.11
CA PHE A 109 18.32 -9.66 3.85
C PHE A 109 18.42 -9.90 5.37
N LEU A 110 17.51 -10.70 5.93
CA LEU A 110 17.44 -10.94 7.36
C LEU A 110 16.82 -12.31 7.65
N ASP A 111 17.36 -12.98 8.67
CA ASP A 111 16.77 -14.16 9.27
C ASP A 111 15.97 -13.78 10.51
N THR A 112 14.77 -14.33 10.62
CA THR A 112 13.79 -14.02 11.66
C THR A 112 12.92 -15.26 11.93
N VAL A 113 11.98 -15.14 12.87
CA VAL A 113 10.85 -16.08 13.01
C VAL A 113 9.84 -15.89 11.89
N THR A 114 8.85 -16.78 11.80
CA THR A 114 7.72 -16.77 10.86
C THR A 114 7.14 -15.37 10.66
N VAL A 115 7.24 -14.83 9.45
CA VAL A 115 6.81 -13.47 9.12
C VAL A 115 5.40 -13.49 8.53
N HIS A 116 4.48 -12.79 9.20
CA HIS A 116 3.09 -12.63 8.75
C HIS A 116 2.86 -11.29 8.06
N PHE A 117 3.57 -10.25 8.49
CA PHE A 117 3.42 -8.91 7.90
C PHE A 117 4.76 -8.23 7.69
N LEU A 118 4.86 -7.55 6.56
CA LEU A 118 5.96 -6.66 6.23
C LEU A 118 5.40 -5.26 5.95
N ALA A 119 6.05 -4.25 6.52
CA ALA A 119 5.76 -2.86 6.21
C ALA A 119 7.07 -2.09 6.11
N ILE A 120 7.10 -1.07 5.26
CA ILE A 120 8.27 -0.22 5.09
C ILE A 120 7.90 1.24 5.37
N MET A 121 8.82 1.94 6.03
CA MET A 121 8.75 3.37 6.28
C MET A 121 9.94 4.04 5.59
N PRO A 122 9.84 4.37 4.28
CA PRO A 122 10.97 4.85 3.49
C PRO A 122 11.59 6.13 4.07
N LYS A 123 10.75 7.04 4.57
CA LYS A 123 11.20 8.30 5.19
C LYS A 123 12.15 8.11 6.37
N TYR A 124 12.00 7.00 7.10
CA TYR A 124 12.83 6.69 8.27
C TYR A 124 13.87 5.62 7.97
N ALA A 125 13.90 5.09 6.74
CA ALA A 125 14.71 3.94 6.34
C ALA A 125 14.53 2.79 7.34
N VAL A 126 13.28 2.37 7.57
CA VAL A 126 12.95 1.27 8.50
C VAL A 126 12.03 0.28 7.81
N ILE A 127 12.30 -1.01 8.01
CA ILE A 127 11.37 -2.10 7.74
C ILE A 127 10.83 -2.64 9.05
N ILE A 128 9.52 -2.88 9.09
CA ILE A 128 8.80 -3.48 10.21
C ILE A 128 8.41 -4.89 9.78
N ILE A 129 8.69 -5.84 10.66
CA ILE A 129 8.43 -7.26 10.48
C ILE A 129 7.58 -7.70 11.67
N ALA A 130 6.40 -8.24 11.40
CA ALA A 130 5.53 -8.77 12.43
C ALA A 130 5.38 -10.29 12.26
N SER A 131 5.48 -10.97 13.40
CA SER A 131 5.40 -12.41 13.57
C SER A 131 4.41 -12.73 14.70
N ASP A 132 4.18 -14.02 15.00
CA ASP A 132 3.18 -14.45 16.00
C ASP A 132 3.35 -13.79 17.39
N TYR A 133 4.59 -13.52 17.80
CA TYR A 133 4.89 -13.06 19.17
C TYR A 133 5.82 -11.84 19.23
N ILE A 134 6.25 -11.32 18.08
CA ILE A 134 7.24 -10.24 18.04
C ILE A 134 6.98 -9.29 16.88
N ILE A 135 7.21 -8.01 17.14
CA ILE A 135 7.29 -6.96 16.13
C ILE A 135 8.71 -6.42 16.16
N LEU A 136 9.43 -6.62 15.07
CA LEU A 136 10.80 -6.13 14.88
C LEU A 136 10.77 -4.89 13.99
N SER A 137 11.54 -3.88 14.37
CA SER A 137 11.84 -2.74 13.51
C SER A 137 13.33 -2.75 13.21
N TYR A 138 13.67 -2.87 11.92
CA TYR A 138 15.05 -2.91 11.47
C TYR A 138 15.35 -1.67 10.62
N ARG A 139 16.46 -1.01 10.93
CA ARG A 139 16.90 0.15 10.14
C ARG A 139 17.54 -0.34 8.84
N LEU A 140 16.97 0.08 7.72
CA LEU A 140 17.53 -0.06 6.38
C LEU A 140 18.74 0.86 6.27
N THR A 141 19.89 0.39 6.72
CA THR A 141 21.16 1.08 6.46
C THR A 141 21.44 0.97 4.96
N SER A 142 21.45 2.11 4.25
CA SER A 142 22.04 2.14 2.93
C SER A 142 23.50 1.64 3.02
N SER A 143 23.89 0.76 2.09
CA SER A 143 25.26 0.65 1.57
C SER A 143 26.42 0.22 2.50
N PHE A 144 26.34 -0.93 3.17
CA PHE A 144 27.55 -1.73 3.36
C PHE A 144 27.25 -3.15 2.90
N ASP A 145 27.50 -3.42 1.61
CA ASP A 145 27.84 -4.78 1.20
C ASP A 145 29.16 -5.09 1.92
N GLN A 146 29.11 -6.00 2.88
CA GLN A 146 30.32 -6.55 3.45
C GLN A 146 30.90 -7.50 2.39
N VAL A 147 31.95 -7.04 1.71
CA VAL A 147 32.79 -7.86 0.81
C VAL A 147 33.49 -8.92 1.63
#